data_AF-A0A1Y2SMB0-F1
#
_entry.id   AF-A0A1Y2SMB0-F1
#
_cell.length_a   1.000
_cell.length_b   1.000
_cell.length_c   1.000
_cell.angle_alpha   90.00
_cell.angle_beta   90.00
_cell.angle_gamma   90.00
#
_symmetry.space_group_name_H-M   'P 1'
#
loop_
_entity.id
_entity.type
_entity.pdbx_description
1 polymer ?
#
loop_
_entity_poly.entity_id
_entity_poly.type
_entity_poly.pdbx_seq_one_letter_code
_entity_poly.pdbx_strand_id
1 'polypeptide(L)'
;MTSQVHAPNFYRWLSHAAGRNENKMNRINTALFMILANRYDWQLFIEVTGEGGSGKSIFTYIATLLAGEHNTASGNMRALDEARGR
;
A
#
# COMPACT_ATOMS: atom_id res chain seq x y z
N MET A 1 21.93 -1.93 5.02
CA MET A 1 21.67 -3.38 5.14
C MET A 1 20.24 -3.65 4.67
N THR A 2 20.04 -4.54 3.71
CA THR A 2 18.85 -4.57 2.84
C THR A 2 17.75 -5.51 3.36
N SER A 3 16.47 -5.21 3.03
CA SER A 3 15.31 -6.03 3.42
C SER A 3 15.36 -7.46 2.87
N GLN A 4 16.23 -7.76 1.90
CA GLN A 4 16.50 -9.12 1.41
C GLN A 4 16.87 -10.10 2.53
N VAL A 5 17.61 -9.65 3.55
CA VAL A 5 18.11 -10.52 4.62
C VAL A 5 17.11 -10.60 5.78
N HIS A 6 16.52 -9.48 6.18
CA HIS A 6 15.66 -9.41 7.37
C HIS A 6 14.18 -9.70 7.09
N ALA A 7 13.73 -9.51 5.85
CA ALA A 7 12.34 -9.70 5.44
C ALA A 7 12.25 -10.33 4.03
N PRO A 8 12.78 -11.55 3.83
CA PRO A 8 12.92 -12.16 2.51
C PRO A 8 11.58 -12.34 1.77
N ASN A 9 10.50 -12.66 2.48
CA ASN A 9 9.16 -12.79 1.88
C ASN A 9 8.59 -11.45 1.44
N PHE A 10 8.77 -10.39 2.26
CA PHE A 10 8.39 -9.04 1.88
C PHE A 10 9.18 -8.57 0.66
N TYR A 11 10.49 -8.80 0.65
CA TYR A 11 11.32 -8.45 -0.49
C TYR A 11 10.90 -9.18 -1.78
N ARG A 12 10.60 -10.48 -1.70
CA ARG A 12 10.10 -11.27 -2.84
C ARG A 12 8.80 -10.68 -3.39
N TRP A 13 7.84 -10.38 -2.52
CA TRP A 13 6.60 -9.74 -2.92
C TRP A 13 6.84 -8.36 -3.54
N LEU A 14 7.65 -7.52 -2.90
CA LEU A 14 7.95 -6.16 -3.36
C LEU A 14 8.61 -6.19 -4.74
N SER A 15 9.59 -7.08 -4.93
CA SER A 15 10.25 -7.29 -6.22
C SER A 15 9.28 -7.79 -7.28
N HIS A 16 8.31 -8.65 -6.94
CA HIS A 16 7.27 -9.13 -7.86
C HIS A 16 6.29 -8.00 -8.25
N ALA A 17 5.71 -7.32 -7.27
CA ALA A 17 4.75 -6.23 -7.46
C ALA A 17 5.35 -5.05 -8.27
N ALA A 18 6.66 -4.84 -8.12
CA ALA A 18 7.40 -3.84 -8.87
C ALA A 18 7.92 -4.31 -10.23
N GLY A 19 7.73 -5.57 -10.62
CA GLY A 19 8.30 -6.12 -11.86
C GLY A 19 9.83 -6.01 -11.90
N ARG A 20 10.48 -6.20 -10.74
CA ARG A 20 11.94 -6.04 -10.52
C ARG A 20 12.49 -4.64 -10.83
N ASN A 21 11.62 -3.63 -10.94
CA ASN A 21 12.02 -2.25 -11.13
C ASN A 21 12.29 -1.57 -9.79
N GLU A 22 13.56 -1.26 -9.50
CA GLU A 22 13.98 -0.67 -8.23
C GLU A 22 13.29 0.67 -7.91
N ASN A 23 13.09 1.52 -8.91
CA ASN A 23 12.37 2.79 -8.72
C ASN A 23 10.92 2.56 -8.31
N LYS A 24 10.26 1.55 -8.89
CA LYS A 24 8.90 1.16 -8.50
C LYS A 24 8.87 0.52 -7.10
N MET A 25 9.88 -0.26 -6.73
CA MET A 25 10.02 -0.77 -5.36
C MET A 25 10.15 0.37 -4.35
N ASN A 26 10.96 1.38 -4.65
CA ASN A 26 11.12 2.57 -3.80
C ASN A 26 9.81 3.34 -3.65
N ARG A 27 9.04 3.52 -4.73
CA ARG A 27 7.71 4.16 -4.65
C ARG A 27 6.74 3.39 -3.76
N ILE A 28 6.72 2.07 -3.83
CA ILE A 28 5.89 1.22 -2.95
C ILE A 28 6.34 1.38 -1.49
N ASN A 29 7.65 1.37 -1.21
CA ASN A 29 8.16 1.60 0.15
C ASN A 29 7.80 2.99 0.68
N THR A 30 7.89 4.04 -0.13
CA THR A 30 7.48 5.40 0.26
C THR A 30 5.99 5.46 0.57
N ALA A 31 5.14 4.77 -0.22
CA ALA A 31 3.71 4.68 0.04
C ALA A 31 3.43 3.97 1.38
N LEU A 32 4.08 2.85 1.66
CA LEU A 32 3.94 2.14 2.94
C LEU A 32 4.48 2.98 4.11
N PHE A 33 5.56 3.73 3.91
CA PHE A 33 6.08 4.65 4.93
C PHE A 33 5.11 5.79 5.23
N MET A 34 4.47 6.37 4.20
CA MET A 34 3.46 7.42 4.38
C MET A 34 2.33 6.94 5.29
N ILE A 35 1.88 5.69 5.10
CA ILE A 35 0.84 5.04 5.92
C ILE A 35 1.34 4.80 7.34
N LEU A 36 2.51 4.15 7.50
CA LEU A 36 3.10 3.85 8.81
C LEU A 36 3.36 5.11 9.64
N ALA A 37 3.90 6.15 9.02
CA ALA A 37 4.25 7.41 9.68
C ALA A 37 3.06 8.37 9.78
N ASN A 38 1.88 7.95 9.34
CA ASN A 38 0.65 8.72 9.42
C ASN A 38 0.74 10.14 8.83
N ARG A 39 1.43 10.27 7.68
CA ARG A 39 1.77 11.56 7.05
C ARG A 39 0.60 12.18 6.30
N TYR A 40 -0.48 12.49 7.02
CA TYR A 40 -1.64 13.20 6.47
C TYR A 40 -1.29 14.60 5.96
N ASP A 41 -0.22 15.19 6.48
CA ASP A 41 0.30 16.49 6.09
C ASP A 41 0.80 16.54 4.64
N TRP A 42 1.10 15.38 4.03
CA TRP A 42 1.50 15.33 2.62
C TRP A 42 0.35 15.58 1.66
N GLN A 43 -0.90 15.43 2.12
CA GLN A 43 -2.11 15.63 1.31
C GLN A 43 -2.11 14.82 0.00
N LEU A 44 -1.50 13.62 0.02
CA LEU A 44 -1.42 12.71 -1.11
C LEU A 44 -2.39 11.54 -0.96
N PHE A 45 -2.93 11.08 -2.10
CA PHE A 45 -3.70 9.85 -2.20
C PHE A 45 -2.87 8.77 -2.89
N ILE A 46 -2.89 7.55 -2.36
CA ILE A 46 -2.20 6.40 -2.96
C ILE A 46 -3.19 5.61 -3.79
N GLU A 47 -2.98 5.56 -5.10
CA GLU A 47 -3.73 4.69 -6.00
C GLU A 47 -2.88 3.47 -6.38
N VAL A 48 -3.42 2.27 -6.17
CA VAL A 48 -2.72 1.00 -6.46
C VAL A 48 -3.44 0.26 -7.58
N THR A 49 -2.88 0.31 -8.79
CA THR A 49 -3.44 -0.28 -10.00
C THR A 49 -2.53 -1.35 -10.62
N GLY A 50 -3.07 -2.15 -11.53
CA GLY A 50 -2.34 -3.18 -12.27
C GLY A 50 -3.19 -4.42 -12.58
N GLU A 51 -2.62 -5.34 -13.37
CA GLU A 51 -3.29 -6.58 -13.79
C GLU A 51 -3.59 -7.55 -12.62
N GLY A 52 -4.48 -8.51 -12.84
CA GLY A 52 -4.74 -9.59 -11.89
C GLY A 52 -3.44 -10.32 -11.49
N GLY A 53 -3.29 -10.65 -10.20
CA GLY A 53 -2.08 -11.34 -9.70
C GLY A 53 -0.85 -10.45 -9.49
N SER A 54 -0.94 -9.13 -9.69
CA SER A 54 0.18 -8.21 -9.47
C SER A 54 0.53 -7.93 -8.00
N GLY A 55 -0.16 -8.55 -7.04
CA GLY A 55 0.14 -8.40 -5.61
C GLY A 55 -0.52 -7.20 -4.91
N LYS A 56 -1.52 -6.56 -5.52
CA LYS A 56 -2.25 -5.40 -4.94
C LYS A 56 -2.95 -5.72 -3.62
N SER A 57 -3.60 -6.88 -3.51
CA SER A 57 -4.26 -7.30 -2.27
C SER A 57 -3.28 -7.42 -1.10
N ILE A 58 -2.06 -7.87 -1.38
CA ILE A 58 -0.98 -7.93 -0.39
C ILE A 58 -0.51 -6.51 -0.01
N PHE A 59 -0.45 -5.57 -0.96
CA PHE A 59 -0.21 -4.15 -0.62
C PHE A 59 -1.26 -3.66 0.38
N THR A 60 -2.54 -3.84 0.05
CA THR A 60 -3.65 -3.42 0.92
C THR A 60 -3.54 -4.07 2.29
N TYR A 61 -3.23 -5.37 2.36
CA TYR A 61 -3.07 -6.08 3.62
C TYR A 61 -1.92 -5.51 4.48
N ILE A 62 -0.75 -5.25 3.89
CA ILE A 62 0.37 -4.63 4.61
C ILE A 62 0.00 -3.22 5.07
N ALA A 63 -0.64 -2.43 4.22
CA ALA A 63 -1.13 -1.09 4.58
C ALA A 63 -2.10 -1.12 5.78
N THR A 64 -3.04 -2.07 5.80
CA THR A 64 -3.94 -2.30 6.94
C THR A 64 -3.17 -2.60 8.23
N LEU A 65 -2.17 -3.49 8.15
CA LEU A 65 -1.33 -3.82 9.31
C LEU A 65 -0.56 -2.61 9.84
N LEU A 66 -0.09 -1.73 8.95
CA LEU A 66 0.67 -0.53 9.33
C LEU A 66 -0.23 0.57 9.91
N ALA A 67 -1.43 0.79 9.35
CA ALA A 67 -2.39 1.77 9.86
C ALA A 67 -3.09 1.30 11.15
N GLY A 68 -3.19 -0.02 11.33
CA GLY A 68 -4.04 -0.67 12.33
C GLY A 68 -5.45 -0.92 11.78
N GLU A 69 -6.03 -2.08 12.12
CA GLU A 69 -7.35 -2.48 11.61
C GLU A 69 -8.45 -1.49 11.97
N HIS A 70 -8.41 -0.91 13.17
CA HIS A 70 -9.37 0.11 13.61
C HIS A 70 -9.30 1.43 12.83
N ASN A 71 -8.15 1.74 12.22
CA ASN A 71 -7.96 2.92 11.38
C ASN A 71 -8.17 2.63 9.89
N THR A 72 -8.52 1.38 9.54
CA THR A 72 -8.68 0.94 8.16
C THR A 72 -10.15 0.70 7.86
N ALA A 73 -10.73 1.54 7.00
CA ALA A 73 -12.04 1.29 6.41
C ALA A 73 -11.89 0.77 4.98
N SER A 74 -12.57 -0.34 4.65
CA SER A 74 -12.74 -0.79 3.27
C SER A 74 -14.11 -0.32 2.77
N GLY A 75 -14.12 0.47 1.70
CA GLY A 75 -15.33 0.95 1.04
C GLY A 75 -15.25 0.74 -0.47
N ASN A 76 -16.40 0.52 -1.11
CA ASN A 76 -16.50 0.63 -2.56
C ASN A 76 -16.74 2.12 -2.93
N MET A 77 -16.42 2.54 -4.16
CA MET A 77 -16.63 3.94 -4.59
C MET A 77 -18.06 4.43 -4.37
N ARG A 78 -19.06 3.53 -4.50
CA ARG A 78 -20.47 3.86 -4.23
C ARG A 78 -20.72 4.25 -2.77
N ALA A 79 -20.07 3.59 -1.82
CA ALA A 79 -20.18 3.89 -0.39
C ALA A 79 -19.56 5.26 -0.04
N LEU A 80 -18.56 5.71 -0.79
CA LEU A 80 -17.97 7.04 -0.63
C LEU A 80 -18.88 8.15 -1.19
N ASP A 81 -19.55 7.91 -2.31
CA ASP A 81 -20.53 8.84 -2.89
C ASP A 81 -21.77 9.01 -1.99
N GLU A 82 -22.30 7.91 -1.45
CA GLU A 82 -23.47 7.94 -0.54
C GLU A 82 -23.16 8.62 0.81
N ALA A 83 -21.91 8.58 1.27
CA ALA A 83 -21.48 9.22 2.52
C ALA A 83 -21.37 10.75 2.41
N ARG A 84 -21.12 11.31 1.22
CA ARG A 84 -21.07 12.77 0.99
C ARG A 84 -22.46 13.41 0.78
N GLY A 85 -23.52 12.61 0.67
CA GLY A 85 -24.87 13.07 0.34
C GLY A 85 -25.80 13.37 1.52
N ARG A 86 -25.28 13.64 2.73
CA ARG A 86 -26.09 14.02 3.89
C ARG A 86 -25.64 15.35 4.47
#